data_AF-A0A402CBB8-F1
#
_entry.id   AF-A0A402CBB8-F1
#
_cell.length_a   1.000
_cell.length_b   1.000
_cell.length_c   1.000
_cell.angle_alpha   90.00
_cell.angle_beta   90.00
_cell.angle_gamma   90.00
#
_symmetry.space_group_name_H-M   'P 1'
#
loop_
_entity.id
_entity.type
_entity.pdbx_description
1 polymer ?
#
loop_
_entity_poly.entity_id
_entity_poly.type
_entity_poly.pdbx_seq_one_letter_code
_entity_poly.pdbx_strand_id
1 'polypeptide(L)' 'MAAGTSWAQIGARLGVPPPAADDHGVVSDVAWQEAIVAHENERASRSGFGQTRAPHRGAD' A
#
# COMPACT_ATOMS: atom_id res chain seq x y z
N MET A 1 -26.83 10.01 -5.08
CA MET A 1 -25.45 10.23 -4.60
C MET A 1 -24.56 9.36 -5.46
N ALA A 2 -23.58 9.91 -6.17
CA ALA A 2 -22.62 9.07 -6.90
C ALA A 2 -21.91 8.22 -5.84
N ALA A 3 -22.07 6.90 -5.88
CA ALA A 3 -21.31 6.00 -5.03
C ALA A 3 -19.84 6.28 -5.33
N GLY A 4 -19.11 6.79 -4.33
CA GLY A 4 -17.67 7.01 -4.47
C GLY A 4 -16.98 5.70 -4.87
N THR A 5 -15.80 5.82 -5.49
CA THR A 5 -14.97 4.66 -5.85
C THR A 5 -14.73 3.77 -4.63
N SER A 6 -15.00 2.47 -4.73
CA SER A 6 -14.78 1.52 -3.64
C SER A 6 -13.29 1.24 -3.42
N TRP A 7 -12.91 0.78 -2.22
CA TRP A 7 -11.51 0.43 -1.93
C TRP A 7 -10.97 -0.68 -2.83
N ALA A 8 -11.81 -1.65 -3.21
CA ALA A 8 -11.47 -2.66 -4.21
C ALA A 8 -11.12 -2.06 -5.58
N GLN A 9 -11.88 -1.05 -6.02
CA GLN A 9 -11.62 -0.34 -7.28
C GLN A 9 -10.33 0.49 -7.21
N ILE A 10 -10.05 1.12 -6.06
CA ILE A 10 -8.79 1.83 -5.82
C ILE A 10 -7.60 0.84 -5.87
N GLY A 11 -7.70 -0.29 -5.16
CA GLY A 11 -6.66 -1.32 -5.13
C GLY A 11 -6.35 -1.89 -6.52
N ALA A 12 -7.39 -2.21 -7.30
CA ALA A 12 -7.23 -2.68 -8.67
C ALA A 12 -6.49 -1.66 -9.56
N ARG A 13 -6.78 -0.36 -9.40
CA ARG A 13 -6.10 0.71 -10.16
C ARG A 13 -4.62 0.84 -9.77
N LEU A 14 -4.28 0.55 -8.51
CA LEU A 14 -2.90 0.58 -8.00
C LEU A 14 -2.13 -0.71 -8.29
N GLY A 15 -2.80 -1.78 -8.74
CA GLY A 15 -2.18 -3.10 -8.96
C GLY A 15 -2.00 -3.90 -7.67
N VAL A 16 -2.78 -3.59 -6.63
CA VAL A 16 -2.76 -4.30 -5.35
C VAL A 16 -3.50 -5.63 -5.52
N PRO A 17 -2.88 -6.77 -5.15
CA PRO A 17 -3.58 -8.06 -5.17
C PRO A 17 -4.75 -8.08 -4.18
N PRO A 18 -5.86 -8.80 -4.48
CA PRO A 18 -6.97 -8.92 -3.55
C PRO A 18 -6.53 -9.49 -2.19
N PRO A 19 -6.92 -8.88 -1.07
CA PRO A 19 -6.69 -9.45 0.25
C PRO A 19 -7.44 -10.76 0.44
N ALA A 20 -7.05 -11.52 1.48
CA ALA A 20 -7.83 -12.67 1.90
C ALA A 20 -9.25 -12.23 2.25
N ALA A 21 -10.24 -12.93 1.69
CA ALA A 21 -11.63 -12.72 2.03
C ALA A 21 -11.94 -13.30 3.42
N ASP A 22 -12.85 -12.66 4.15
CA ASP A 22 -13.41 -13.21 5.37
C ASP A 22 -14.18 -14.52 5.08
N ASP A 23 -14.61 -15.25 6.12
CA ASP A 23 -15.31 -16.56 6.00
C ASP A 23 -16.55 -16.53 5.08
N HIS A 24 -17.10 -15.35 4.83
CA HIS A 24 -18.24 -15.11 3.93
C HIS A 24 -17.85 -14.84 2.46
N GLY A 25 -16.56 -14.93 2.11
CA GLY A 25 -16.06 -14.71 0.75
C GLY A 25 -16.07 -13.23 0.31
N VAL A 26 -16.38 -12.31 1.22
CA VAL A 26 -16.35 -10.86 0.98
C VAL A 26 -15.10 -10.29 1.63
N VAL A 27 -14.35 -9.52 0.87
CA VAL A 27 -13.21 -8.75 1.40
C VAL A 27 -13.75 -7.44 1.97
N SER A 28 -13.53 -7.19 3.25
CA SER A 28 -13.92 -5.94 3.88
C SER A 28 -13.15 -4.73 3.34
N ASP A 29 -13.76 -3.54 3.44
CA ASP A 29 -13.10 -2.28 3.07
C ASP A 29 -11.79 -2.07 3.84
N VAL A 30 -11.74 -2.48 5.11
CA VAL A 30 -10.53 -2.41 5.94
C VAL A 30 -9.44 -3.32 5.39
N ALA A 31 -9.76 -4.56 5.01
CA ALA A 31 -8.79 -5.46 4.42
C ALA A 31 -8.20 -4.90 3.11
N TRP A 32 -9.02 -4.21 2.30
CA TRP A 32 -8.52 -3.50 1.12
C TRP A 32 -7.61 -2.31 1.48
N GLN A 33 -7.97 -1.51 2.48
CA GLN A 33 -7.15 -0.40 2.94
C GLN A 33 -5.76 -0.87 3.40
N GLU A 34 -5.70 -1.90 4.24
CA GLU A 34 -4.46 -2.45 4.76
C GLU A 34 -3.56 -3.02 3.65
N ALA A 35 -4.15 -3.73 2.68
CA ALA A 35 -3.41 -4.25 1.54
C ALA A 35 -2.83 -3.14 0.66
N ILE A 36 -3.55 -2.03 0.46
CA ILE A 36 -3.08 -0.86 -0.27
C ILE A 36 -1.89 -0.22 0.48
N VAL A 37 -2.01 -0.04 1.79
CA VAL A 37 -0.93 0.52 2.63
C VAL A 37 0.33 -0.34 2.55
N ALA A 38 0.20 -1.66 2.69
CA ALA A 38 1.33 -2.58 2.59
C ALA A 38 2.02 -2.50 1.22
N HIS A 39 1.24 -2.53 0.13
CA HIS A 39 1.76 -2.46 -1.23
C HIS A 39 2.54 -1.16 -1.50
N GLU A 40 2.00 -0.02 -1.07
CA GLU A 40 2.65 1.28 -1.27
C GLU A 40 3.90 1.42 -0.40
N ASN A 41 3.91 0.86 0.81
CA ASN A 41 5.11 0.81 1.66
C ASN A 41 6.22 -0.04 1.02
N GLU A 42 5.90 -1.18 0.42
CA GLU A 42 6.85 -2.01 -0.33
C GLU A 42 7.37 -1.28 -1.57
N ARG A 43 6.49 -0.56 -2.28
CA ARG A 43 6.85 0.28 -3.43
C ARG A 43 7.80 1.40 -3.01
N ALA A 44 7.52 2.09 -1.90
CA ALA A 44 8.36 3.15 -1.34
C ALA A 44 9.73 2.62 -0.90
N SER A 45 9.75 1.44 -0.28
CA SER A 45 10.97 0.74 0.16
C SER A 45 11.88 0.39 -1.03
N ARG A 46 11.30 -0.12 -2.13
CA ARG A 46 12.04 -0.38 -3.39
C ARG A 46 12.56 0.89 -4.05
N SER A 47 11.83 1.99 -3.91
CA SER A 47 12.18 3.27 -4.53
C SER A 47 13.28 4.04 -3.77
N GLY A 48 13.79 3.49 -2.65
CA GLY A 48 14.89 4.08 -1.90
C GLY A 48 14.53 5.37 -1.15
N PHE A 49 13.24 5.71 -1.04
CA PHE A 49 12.79 6.87 -0.25
C PHE A 49 13.01 6.70 1.27
N GLY A 50 13.42 5.51 1.72
CA GLY A 50 13.93 5.24 3.07
C GLY A 50 15.47 5.19 3.18
N GLN A 51 16.20 5.48 2.10
CA GLN A 51 17.67 5.48 2.05
C GLN A 51 18.22 6.80 1.51
N THR A 52 17.72 7.93 2.04
CA THR A 52 18.41 9.22 1.85
C THR A 52 19.63 9.27 2.76
N ARG A 53 20.77 8.82 2.20
CA ARG A 53 22.18 9.16 2.51
C ARG A 53 22.49 9.72 3.91
N ALA A 54 23.12 8.90 4.75
CA ALA A 54 24.26 9.29 5.59
C ALA A 54 25.27 8.14 5.54
N PRO A 55 26.58 8.36 5.29
CA PRO A 55 27.44 9.10 6.21
C PRO A 55 28.60 9.88 5.54
N HIS A 56 28.66 11.21 5.69
CA HIS A 56 29.91 11.95 5.50
C HIS A 56 29.90 13.20 6.40
N ARG A 57 30.14 13.00 7.69
CA ARG A 57 30.74 14.08 8.50
C ARG A 57 32.16 13.63 8.76
N GLY A 58 33.08 14.19 7.98
CA GLY A 58 34.51 13.97 8.11
C GLY A 58 34.97 14.29 9.53
N ALA A 59 35.78 13.40 10.08
CA ALA A 59 36.75 13.75 11.08
C ALA A 59 37.99 14.25 10.33
N ASP A 60 38.28 15.54 10.48
CA ASP A 60 39.60 16.13 10.81
C ASP A 60 39.41 17.65 10.92
#